data_AF-A0A1W0D6Y6-F1
#
_entry.id   AF-A0A1W0D6Y6-F1
#
_cell.length_a   1.000
_cell.length_b   1.000
_cell.length_c   1.000
_cell.angle_alpha   90.00
_cell.angle_beta   90.00
_cell.angle_gamma   90.00
#
_symmetry.space_group_name_H-M   'P 1'
#
loop_
_entity.id
_entity.type
_entity.pdbx_description
1 polymer ?
#
loop_
_entity_poly.entity_id
_entity_poly.type
_entity_poly.pdbx_seq_one_letter_code
_entity_poly.pdbx_strand_id
1 'polypeptide(L)'
;MKVTTRATALVQLVEELEALTPQVSAAVSAKDYERFSALQAQQEKLMSRLLTSLTQEALSGLEGTQRDRLRELVRRREAIQADLAQWSEALRSELVLINQNSRVLKHYR
;
A
#
# COMPACT_ATOMS: atom_id res chain seq x y z
N MET A 1 -13.08 -23.15 19.88
CA MET A 1 -12.44 -21.91 20.41
C MET A 1 -11.37 -21.31 19.50
N LYS A 2 -10.53 -22.07 18.76
CA LYS A 2 -9.44 -21.49 17.94
C LYS A 2 -9.89 -20.69 16.70
N VAL A 3 -11.04 -21.03 16.09
CA VAL A 3 -11.52 -20.39 14.84
C VAL A 3 -12.00 -18.96 15.09
N THR A 4 -12.80 -18.75 16.14
CA THR A 4 -13.34 -17.43 16.51
C THR A 4 -12.22 -16.44 16.83
N THR A 5 -11.21 -16.85 17.59
CA THR A 5 -10.06 -15.98 17.93
C THR A 5 -9.26 -15.58 16.68
N ARG A 6 -9.08 -16.48 15.71
CA ARG A 6 -8.39 -16.18 14.45
C ARG A 6 -9.20 -15.24 13.57
N ALA A 7 -10.52 -15.44 13.47
CA ALA A 7 -11.40 -14.54 12.75
C ALA A 7 -11.40 -13.12 13.37
N THR A 8 -11.45 -13.01 14.69
CA THR A 8 -11.35 -11.70 15.38
C THR A 8 -10.03 -11.00 15.12
N ALA A 9 -8.89 -11.72 15.18
CA ALA A 9 -7.59 -11.16 14.86
C ALA A 9 -7.49 -10.69 13.40
N LEU A 10 -8.11 -11.43 12.47
CA LEU A 10 -8.18 -11.05 11.06
C LEU A 10 -9.01 -9.77 10.85
N VAL A 11 -10.13 -9.63 11.54
CA VAL A 11 -10.98 -8.42 11.50
C VAL A 11 -10.21 -7.20 12.02
N GLN A 12 -9.49 -7.33 13.13
CA GLN A 12 -8.65 -6.24 13.68
C GLN A 12 -7.56 -5.81 12.69
N LEU A 13 -6.89 -6.77 12.03
CA LEU A 13 -5.89 -6.46 11.01
C LEU A 13 -6.48 -5.71 9.81
N VAL A 14 -7.70 -6.09 9.38
CA VAL A 14 -8.41 -5.39 8.30
C VAL A 14 -8.75 -3.96 8.73
N GLU A 15 -9.20 -3.76 9.97
CA GLU A 15 -9.49 -2.42 10.52
C GLU A 15 -8.26 -1.51 10.58
N GLU A 16 -7.14 -2.03 11.08
CA GLU A 16 -5.85 -1.30 11.11
C GLU A 16 -5.44 -0.89 9.69
N LEU A 17 -5.57 -1.79 8.70
CA LEU A 17 -5.24 -1.52 7.31
C LEU A 17 -6.22 -0.54 6.64
N GLU A 18 -7.51 -0.64 6.93
CA GLU A 18 -8.52 0.30 6.43
C GLU A 18 -8.28 1.73 6.94
N ALA A 19 -7.82 1.90 8.19
CA ALA A 19 -7.46 3.20 8.74
C ALA A 19 -6.16 3.77 8.15
N LEU A 20 -5.21 2.90 7.78
CA LEU A 20 -3.92 3.30 7.20
C LEU A 20 -4.05 3.66 5.71
N THR A 21 -4.90 2.96 4.96
CA THR A 21 -5.03 3.07 3.49
C THR A 21 -5.27 4.51 3.00
N PRO A 22 -6.18 5.31 3.58
CA PRO A 22 -6.39 6.71 3.17
C PRO A 22 -5.16 7.59 3.38
N GLN A 23 -4.35 7.32 4.41
CA GLN A 23 -3.15 8.10 4.70
C GLN A 23 -2.06 7.81 3.67
N VAL A 24 -1.91 6.55 3.27
CA VAL A 24 -0.99 6.14 2.20
C VAL A 24 -1.43 6.77 0.87
N SER A 25 -2.72 6.69 0.54
CA SER A 25 -3.28 7.33 -0.66
C SER A 25 -2.98 8.83 -0.67
N ALA A 26 -3.24 9.53 0.43
CA ALA A 26 -2.97 10.96 0.54
C ALA A 26 -1.47 11.30 0.35
N ALA A 27 -0.56 10.49 0.92
CA ALA A 27 0.88 10.69 0.74
C ALA A 27 1.32 10.48 -0.73
N VAL A 28 0.79 9.45 -1.40
CA VAL A 28 1.06 9.19 -2.83
C VAL A 28 0.51 10.32 -3.70
N SER A 29 -0.74 10.75 -3.49
CA SER A 29 -1.34 11.86 -4.24
C SER A 29 -0.58 13.18 -4.03
N ALA A 30 -0.07 13.41 -2.83
CA ALA A 30 0.77 14.58 -2.52
C ALA A 30 2.22 14.45 -3.01
N LYS A 31 2.62 13.28 -3.54
CA LYS A 31 4.02 12.96 -3.89
C LYS A 31 4.99 13.17 -2.71
N ASP A 32 4.50 12.96 -1.50
CA ASP A 32 5.25 13.13 -0.26
C ASP A 32 6.02 11.84 0.05
N TYR A 33 7.27 11.77 -0.43
CA TYR A 33 8.12 10.58 -0.29
C TYR A 33 8.40 10.21 1.17
N GLU A 34 8.75 11.19 2.01
CA GLU A 34 9.10 10.94 3.41
C GLU A 34 7.93 10.33 4.17
N ARG A 35 6.74 10.93 4.01
CA ARG A 35 5.52 10.41 4.62
C ARG A 35 5.13 9.06 4.04
N PHE A 36 5.22 8.89 2.72
CA PHE A 36 4.93 7.63 2.06
C PHE A 36 5.85 6.50 2.58
N SER A 37 7.16 6.74 2.68
CA SER A 37 8.15 5.79 3.17
C SER A 37 7.85 5.30 4.59
N ALA A 38 7.54 6.24 5.50
CA ALA A 38 7.15 5.89 6.87
C ALA A 38 5.86 5.05 6.93
N LEU A 39 4.83 5.44 6.17
CA LEU A 39 3.56 4.72 6.12
C LEU A 39 3.70 3.35 5.43
N GLN A 40 4.56 3.23 4.43
CA GLN A 40 4.82 1.98 3.72
C GLN A 40 5.40 0.91 4.64
N ALA A 41 6.38 1.26 5.49
CA ALA A 41 6.95 0.31 6.45
C ALA A 41 5.88 -0.23 7.42
N GLN A 42 4.98 0.64 7.88
CA GLN A 42 3.84 0.22 8.71
C GLN A 42 2.88 -0.69 7.93
N GLN A 43 2.58 -0.34 6.68
CA GLN A 43 1.72 -1.13 5.81
C GLN A 43 2.29 -2.52 5.55
N GLU A 44 3.59 -2.65 5.25
CA GLU A 44 4.27 -3.93 5.00
C GLU A 44 4.20 -4.86 6.22
N LYS A 45 4.40 -4.30 7.42
CA LYS A 45 4.25 -5.05 8.67
C LYS A 45 2.83 -5.60 8.84
N LEU A 46 1.80 -4.77 8.62
CA LEU A 46 0.40 -5.19 8.74
C LEU A 46 0.01 -6.21 7.66
N MET A 47 0.47 -6.02 6.42
CA MET A 47 0.23 -6.96 5.33
C MET A 47 0.89 -8.31 5.57
N SER A 48 2.10 -8.34 6.13
CA SER A 48 2.78 -9.59 6.49
C SER A 48 2.01 -10.37 7.56
N ARG A 49 1.47 -9.65 8.57
CA ARG A 49 0.59 -10.23 9.60
C ARG A 49 -0.73 -10.74 8.99
N LEU A 50 -1.31 -9.97 8.07
CA LEU A 50 -2.54 -10.34 7.35
C LEU A 50 -2.33 -11.64 6.56
N LEU A 51 -1.28 -11.70 5.73
CA LEU A 51 -0.94 -12.89 4.93
C LEU A 51 -0.74 -14.13 5.81
N THR A 52 -0.06 -13.98 6.94
CA THR A 52 0.13 -15.08 7.91
C THR A 52 -1.18 -15.54 8.55
N SER A 53 -2.16 -14.64 8.67
CA SER A 53 -3.46 -14.90 9.32
C SER A 53 -4.54 -15.40 8.34
N LEU A 54 -4.33 -15.23 7.03
CA LEU A 54 -5.22 -15.67 5.97
C LEU A 54 -5.13 -17.18 5.73
N THR A 55 -5.75 -17.96 6.62
CA THR A 55 -5.96 -19.41 6.41
C THR A 55 -7.38 -19.70 5.93
N GLN A 56 -7.60 -20.85 5.29
CA GLN A 56 -8.93 -21.25 4.83
C GLN A 56 -9.95 -21.33 5.98
N GLU A 57 -9.53 -21.75 7.17
CA GLU A 57 -10.36 -21.78 8.38
C GLU A 57 -10.67 -20.39 8.93
N ALA A 58 -9.74 -19.45 8.81
CA ALA A 58 -9.98 -18.06 9.21
C ALA A 58 -10.99 -17.40 8.27
N LEU A 59 -10.83 -17.63 6.96
CA LEU A 59 -11.72 -17.11 5.92
C LEU A 59 -13.13 -17.69 5.99
N SER A 60 -13.28 -18.99 6.30
CA SER A 60 -14.60 -19.61 6.46
C SER A 60 -15.33 -19.14 7.72
N GLY A 61 -14.60 -18.66 8.72
CA GLY A 61 -15.15 -18.03 9.92
C GLY A 61 -15.60 -16.58 9.73
N LEU A 62 -15.38 -15.97 8.56
CA LEU A 62 -15.78 -14.59 8.28
C LEU A 62 -17.23 -14.48 7.81
N GLU A 63 -17.93 -13.50 8.36
CA GLU A 63 -19.24 -13.06 7.89
C GLU A 63 -19.14 -12.44 6.49
N GLY A 64 -20.28 -12.35 5.78
CA GLY A 64 -20.32 -11.79 4.41
C GLY A 64 -19.77 -10.37 4.36
N THR A 65 -20.20 -9.52 5.30
CA THR A 65 -19.75 -8.13 5.44
C THR A 65 -18.24 -8.02 5.67
N GLN A 66 -17.65 -8.92 6.46
CA GLN A 66 -16.21 -8.94 6.73
C GLN A 66 -15.40 -9.35 5.49
N ARG A 67 -15.93 -10.30 4.70
CA ARG A 67 -15.33 -10.68 3.41
C ARG A 67 -15.40 -9.54 2.40
N ASP A 68 -16.50 -8.81 2.37
CA ASP A 68 -16.66 -7.64 1.49
C ASP A 68 -15.70 -6.51 1.87
N ARG A 69 -15.51 -6.25 3.16
CA ARG A 69 -14.48 -5.31 3.66
C ARG A 69 -13.07 -5.70 3.20
N LEU A 70 -12.71 -6.98 3.32
CA LEU A 70 -11.40 -7.46 2.84
C LEU A 70 -11.21 -7.24 1.33
N ARG A 71 -12.25 -7.52 0.52
CA ARG A 71 -12.21 -7.26 -0.93
C ARG A 71 -12.05 -5.77 -1.25
N GLU A 72 -12.80 -4.93 -0.55
CA GLU A 72 -12.75 -3.48 -0.73
C GLU A 72 -11.37 -2.93 -0.32
N LEU A 73 -10.77 -3.45 0.76
CA LEU A 73 -9.42 -3.12 1.16
C LEU A 73 -8.41 -3.45 0.04
N VAL A 74 -8.49 -4.63 -0.57
CA VAL A 74 -7.62 -5.02 -1.69
C VAL A 74 -7.80 -4.05 -2.86
N ARG A 75 -9.04 -3.78 -3.27
CA ARG A 75 -9.35 -2.86 -4.37
C ARG A 75 -8.78 -1.46 -4.16
N ARG A 76 -8.91 -0.90 -2.95
CA ARG A 76 -8.35 0.42 -2.61
C ARG A 76 -6.82 0.42 -2.70
N ARG A 77 -6.17 -0.66 -2.27
CA ARG A 77 -4.72 -0.77 -2.34
C ARG A 77 -4.21 -0.92 -3.77
N GLU A 78 -4.93 -1.63 -4.63
CA GLU A 78 -4.62 -1.71 -6.06
C GLU A 78 -4.68 -0.32 -6.73
N ALA A 79 -5.66 0.50 -6.36
CA ALA A 79 -5.73 1.89 -6.85
C ALA A 79 -4.50 2.71 -6.43
N ILE A 80 -4.09 2.61 -5.16
CA ILE A 80 -2.86 3.28 -4.68
C ILE A 80 -1.62 2.79 -5.43
N GLN A 81 -1.54 1.50 -5.76
CA GLN A 81 -0.43 0.94 -6.53
C GLN A 81 -0.38 1.50 -7.95
N ALA A 82 -1.54 1.71 -8.58
CA ALA A 82 -1.61 2.36 -9.90
C ALA A 82 -1.11 3.82 -9.83
N ASP A 83 -1.52 4.58 -8.81
CA ASP A 83 -1.06 5.95 -8.59
C ASP A 83 0.46 6.01 -8.34
N LEU A 84 0.99 5.08 -7.54
CA LEU A 84 2.41 4.96 -7.26
C LEU A 84 3.22 4.64 -8.52
N ALA A 85 2.72 3.73 -9.36
CA ALA A 85 3.33 3.40 -10.64
C ALA A 85 3.41 4.63 -11.54
N GLN A 86 2.32 5.39 -11.66
CA GLN A 86 2.31 6.65 -12.42
C GLN A 86 3.32 7.67 -11.88
N TRP A 87 3.39 7.83 -10.56
CA TRP A 87 4.37 8.74 -9.95
C TRP A 87 5.81 8.31 -10.23
N SER A 88 6.12 7.02 -10.13
CA SER A 88 7.46 6.49 -10.42
C SER A 88 7.89 6.73 -11.87
N GLU A 89 6.98 6.60 -12.83
CA GLU A 89 7.28 6.86 -14.24
C GLU A 89 7.55 8.35 -14.50
N ALA A 90 6.83 9.24 -13.82
CA ALA A 90 7.10 10.67 -13.87
C ALA A 90 8.50 11.00 -13.32
N LEU A 91 8.89 10.41 -12.17
CA LEU A 91 10.23 10.58 -11.61
C LEU A 91 11.33 10.06 -12.55
N ARG A 92 11.11 8.90 -13.18
CA ARG A 92 12.04 8.34 -14.16
C ARG A 92 12.26 9.30 -15.33
N SER A 93 11.18 9.89 -15.84
CA SER A 93 11.24 10.85 -16.94
C SER A 93 12.05 12.10 -16.57
N GLU A 94 11.81 12.66 -15.37
CA GLU A 94 12.58 13.81 -14.86
C GLU A 94 14.08 13.48 -14.70
N LEU A 95 14.43 12.30 -14.20
CA LEU A 95 15.83 11.88 -14.06
C LEU A 95 16.55 11.80 -15.41
N VAL A 96 15.86 11.36 -16.47
CA VAL A 96 16.39 11.36 -17.84
C VAL A 96 16.69 12.79 -18.29
N LEU A 97 15.78 13.73 -18.05
CA LEU A 97 15.98 15.14 -18.39
C LEU A 97 17.15 15.76 -17.62
N ILE A 98 17.28 15.48 -16.32
CA ILE A 98 18.40 15.93 -15.50
C ILE A 98 19.73 15.41 -16.05
N ASN A 99 19.78 14.14 -16.47
CA ASN A 99 20.97 13.55 -17.07
C ASN A 99 21.33 14.24 -18.40
N GLN A 100 20.35 14.44 -19.28
CA GLN A 100 20.54 15.15 -20.55
C GLN A 100 21.09 16.57 -20.32
N ASN A 101 20.48 17.33 -19.40
CA ASN A 101 20.94 18.68 -19.04
C ASN A 101 22.37 18.67 -18.49
N SER A 102 22.70 17.68 -17.66
CA SER A 102 24.07 17.53 -17.12
C SER A 102 25.10 17.26 -18.22
N ARG A 103 24.74 16.50 -19.27
CA ARG A 103 25.62 16.28 -20.43
C ARG A 103 25.80 17.55 -21.24
N VAL A 104 24.72 18.29 -21.49
CA VAL A 104 24.78 19.58 -22.19
C VAL A 104 25.71 20.55 -21.47
N LEU A 105 25.56 20.72 -20.14
CA LEU A 105 26.41 21.61 -19.35
C LEU A 105 27.90 21.25 -19.42
N LYS A 106 28.25 19.97 -19.54
CA LYS A 106 29.64 19.52 -19.72
C LYS A 106 30.26 19.90 -21.07
N HIS A 107 29.44 20.16 -22.09
CA HIS A 107 29.92 20.61 -23.40
C HIS A 107 30.08 22.13 -23.49
N TYR A 108 29.40 22.88 -22.63
CA TYR A 108 29.48 24.35 -22.59
C TYR A 108 30.54 24.89 -21.61
N ARG A 109 31.04 24.05 -20.69
CA ARG A 109 32.20 24.34 -19.84
C ARG A 109 33.48 23.85 -20.50
#